data_AF-A0AAD4LCU0-F1
#
_entry.id   AF-A0AAD4LCU0-F1
#
_cell.length_a   1.000
_cell.length_b   1.000
_cell.length_c   1.000
_cell.angle_alpha   90.00
_cell.angle_beta   90.00
_cell.angle_gamma   90.00
#
_symmetry.space_group_name_H-M   'P 1'
#
loop_
_entity.id
_entity.type
_entity.pdbx_description
1 polymer ?
#
loop_
_entity_poly.entity_id
_entity_poly.type
_entity_poly.pdbx_seq_one_letter_code
_entity_poly.pdbx_strand_id
1 'polypeptide(L)'
;MKRVGNRLRGVCFMLHLIPSLETLVITLFPYEDPSWKNTFSDNDDPTQYHSLQRDVLRGLACNPNPLPALRSLQIDNWFASPDELYAAAPFQHLVASLRDLRLAVQDAKSDMYHFPAQEIWPDVIEWRVLHPAVNLESLSMSCNFKCGSLIRLDLGSVTFPHLTSLSLSNFVWDDVRVHPRAVVLEAEGFIVRHGKTLKKLELQGCTICVPRNRPTPVRSWAAVWKRFADELTELVDLVVGYSFDQQYVYLEEYGFSSDSVYSLRGTEEDTPALRALVTIVKGRRKGSDQPLMMEISG
;
A
#
# COMPACT_ATOMS: atom_id res chain seq x y z
N MET A 1 -19.35 15.72 -17.12
CA MET A 1 -18.16 14.84 -17.11
C MET A 1 -18.12 13.72 -18.17
N LYS A 2 -19.25 13.12 -18.61
CA LYS A 2 -19.24 11.99 -19.61
C LYS A 2 -18.39 12.20 -20.87
N ARG A 3 -18.42 13.40 -21.49
CA ARG A 3 -17.57 13.71 -22.66
C ARG A 3 -16.08 13.69 -22.36
N VAL A 4 -15.69 14.07 -21.14
CA VAL A 4 -14.29 14.04 -20.68
C VAL A 4 -13.85 12.59 -20.44
N GLY A 5 -14.68 11.79 -19.78
CA GLY A 5 -14.42 10.36 -19.56
C GLY A 5 -14.19 9.59 -20.87
N ASN A 6 -15.05 9.78 -21.86
CA ASN A 6 -14.88 9.15 -23.18
C ASN A 6 -13.57 9.54 -23.88
N ARG A 7 -13.14 10.81 -23.74
CA ARG A 7 -11.87 11.27 -24.33
C ARG A 7 -10.68 10.65 -23.63
N LEU A 8 -10.66 10.64 -22.30
CA LEU A 8 -9.57 10.02 -21.53
C LEU A 8 -9.49 8.52 -21.78
N ARG A 9 -10.63 7.83 -21.86
CA ARG A 9 -10.69 6.42 -22.26
C ARG A 9 -10.05 6.20 -23.62
N GLY A 10 -10.38 7.04 -24.60
CA GLY A 10 -9.78 7.00 -25.94
C GLY A 10 -8.26 7.22 -25.92
N VAL A 11 -7.77 8.17 -25.13
CA VAL A 11 -6.31 8.40 -24.95
C VAL A 11 -5.63 7.17 -24.36
N CYS A 12 -6.18 6.60 -23.29
CA CYS A 12 -5.63 5.41 -22.64
C CYS A 12 -5.63 4.19 -23.58
N PHE A 13 -6.67 4.05 -24.40
CA PHE A 13 -6.76 3.02 -25.43
C PHE A 13 -5.67 3.16 -26.50
N MET A 14 -5.25 4.38 -26.82
CA MET A 14 -4.23 4.67 -27.82
C MET A 14 -2.79 4.56 -27.31
N LEU A 15 -2.55 4.25 -26.02
CA LEU A 15 -1.19 4.18 -25.46
C LEU A 15 -0.30 3.15 -26.17
N HIS A 16 -0.86 2.12 -26.81
CA HIS A 16 -0.11 1.15 -27.61
C HIS A 16 0.59 1.76 -28.84
N LEU A 17 0.17 2.96 -29.27
CA LEU A 17 0.82 3.71 -30.34
C LEU A 17 2.14 4.34 -29.88
N ILE A 18 2.47 4.25 -28.59
CA ILE A 18 3.71 4.73 -27.99
C ILE A 18 4.52 3.50 -27.54
N PRO A 19 5.22 2.81 -28.46
CA PRO A 19 5.89 1.54 -28.16
C PRO A 19 7.05 1.68 -27.16
N SER A 20 7.54 2.91 -26.92
CA SER A 20 8.58 3.23 -25.94
C SER A 20 8.03 3.69 -24.59
N LEU A 21 6.71 3.53 -24.33
CA LEU A 21 6.11 3.91 -23.06
C LEU A 21 6.50 2.89 -21.97
N GLU A 22 7.51 3.23 -21.18
CA GLU A 22 8.01 2.36 -20.09
C GLU A 22 7.36 2.63 -18.73
N THR A 23 6.89 3.86 -18.53
CA THR A 23 6.30 4.32 -17.27
C THR A 23 4.99 5.04 -17.53
N LEU A 24 3.96 4.65 -16.78
CA LEU A 24 2.65 5.30 -16.79
C LEU A 24 2.31 5.75 -15.37
N VAL A 25 2.08 7.06 -15.22
CA VAL A 25 1.62 7.67 -13.97
C VAL A 25 0.21 8.19 -14.20
N ILE A 26 -0.72 7.77 -13.35
CA ILE A 26 -2.12 8.14 -13.40
C ILE A 26 -2.48 8.77 -12.08
N THR A 27 -2.71 10.08 -12.08
CA THR A 27 -3.24 10.80 -10.92
C THR A 27 -4.72 11.06 -11.18
N LEU A 28 -5.58 10.33 -10.48
CA LEU A 28 -7.01 10.32 -10.80
C LEU A 28 -7.70 11.58 -10.30
N PHE A 29 -7.33 12.10 -9.12
CA PHE A 29 -7.87 13.34 -8.55
C PHE A 29 -6.82 14.01 -7.64
N PRO A 30 -6.63 15.34 -7.66
CA PRO A 30 -5.77 16.00 -6.68
C PRO A 30 -6.54 16.18 -5.36
N TYR A 31 -6.43 15.22 -4.43
CA TYR A 31 -7.05 15.33 -3.10
C TYR A 31 -6.31 16.33 -2.18
N GLU A 32 -5.11 16.76 -2.56
CA GLU A 32 -4.21 17.56 -1.72
C GLU A 32 -4.56 19.05 -1.62
N ASP A 33 -5.60 19.54 -2.30
CA ASP A 33 -6.03 20.90 -2.08
C ASP A 33 -7.02 20.94 -0.90
N PRO A 34 -6.63 21.39 0.31
CA PRO A 34 -7.53 21.47 1.46
C PRO A 34 -8.76 22.35 1.22
N SER A 35 -8.78 23.19 0.17
CA SER A 35 -9.99 23.89 -0.26
C SER A 35 -11.10 22.93 -0.74
N TRP A 36 -10.75 21.69 -1.11
CA TRP A 36 -11.70 20.67 -1.55
C TRP A 36 -12.63 20.23 -0.42
N LYS A 37 -12.13 20.13 0.82
CA LYS A 37 -12.98 19.81 1.98
C LYS A 37 -14.11 20.81 2.22
N ASN A 38 -13.96 22.04 1.71
CA ASN A 38 -14.92 23.13 1.87
C ASN A 38 -15.71 23.47 0.59
N THR A 39 -15.38 22.86 -0.55
CA THR A 39 -16.00 23.18 -1.85
C THR A 39 -16.91 22.10 -2.40
N PHE A 40 -16.87 20.87 -1.86
CA PHE A 40 -17.96 19.93 -2.09
C PHE A 40 -19.22 20.51 -1.46
N SER A 41 -20.08 21.05 -2.31
CA SER A 41 -21.47 21.21 -1.93
C SER A 41 -22.04 19.81 -1.74
N ASP A 42 -23.03 19.62 -0.87
CA ASP A 42 -23.75 18.34 -0.71
C ASP A 42 -24.34 17.79 -2.05
N ASN A 43 -24.26 18.58 -3.14
CA ASN A 43 -24.71 18.24 -4.48
C ASN A 43 -23.62 17.67 -5.41
N ASP A 44 -22.34 17.69 -5.03
CA ASP A 44 -21.25 17.17 -5.87
C ASP A 44 -21.21 15.64 -5.79
N ASP A 45 -21.89 15.00 -6.73
CA ASP A 45 -22.07 13.55 -6.83
C ASP A 45 -20.73 12.80 -7.02
N PRO A 46 -20.24 12.07 -5.99
CA PRO A 46 -18.99 11.29 -6.05
C PRO A 46 -18.96 10.28 -7.19
N THR A 47 -20.12 9.88 -7.72
CA THR A 47 -20.22 8.95 -8.84
C THR A 47 -19.54 9.48 -10.11
N GLN A 48 -19.41 10.80 -10.28
CA GLN A 48 -18.76 11.35 -11.47
C GLN A 48 -17.25 11.07 -11.49
N TYR A 49 -16.60 11.11 -10.32
CA TYR A 49 -15.19 10.81 -10.16
C TYR A 49 -14.91 9.31 -10.29
N HIS A 50 -15.75 8.47 -9.67
CA HIS A 50 -15.71 7.03 -9.89
C HIS A 50 -15.89 6.67 -11.37
N SER A 51 -16.82 7.33 -12.07
CA SER A 51 -17.03 7.10 -13.50
C SER A 51 -15.80 7.49 -14.32
N LEU A 52 -15.16 8.63 -14.02
CA LEU A 52 -13.98 9.08 -14.74
C LEU A 52 -12.80 8.13 -14.53
N GLN A 53 -12.53 7.74 -13.28
CA GLN A 53 -11.52 6.74 -12.96
C GLN A 53 -11.78 5.43 -13.69
N ARG A 54 -13.02 4.94 -13.65
CA ARG A 54 -13.40 3.71 -14.33
C ARG A 54 -13.19 3.81 -15.84
N ASP A 55 -13.50 4.96 -16.46
CA ASP A 55 -13.28 5.16 -17.89
C ASP A 55 -11.78 5.14 -18.26
N VAL A 56 -10.92 5.72 -17.41
CA VAL A 56 -9.45 5.66 -17.55
C VAL A 56 -8.95 4.21 -17.44
N LEU A 57 -9.31 3.51 -16.35
CA LEU A 57 -8.89 2.13 -16.10
C LEU A 57 -9.42 1.17 -17.18
N ARG A 58 -10.65 1.37 -17.68
CA ARG A 58 -11.20 0.63 -18.83
C ARG A 58 -10.43 0.90 -20.11
N GLY A 59 -9.97 2.12 -20.34
CA GLY A 59 -9.13 2.42 -21.50
C GLY A 59 -7.85 1.59 -21.52
N LEU A 60 -7.25 1.36 -20.35
CA LEU A 60 -6.08 0.49 -20.17
C LEU A 60 -6.44 -1.00 -20.30
N ALA A 61 -7.46 -1.43 -19.55
CA ALA A 61 -7.89 -2.83 -19.47
C ALA A 61 -8.52 -3.36 -20.76
N CYS A 62 -9.02 -2.50 -21.65
CA CYS A 62 -9.62 -2.89 -22.92
C CYS A 62 -8.67 -2.72 -24.11
N ASN A 63 -7.39 -2.37 -23.90
CA ASN A 63 -6.46 -2.24 -25.01
C ASN A 63 -6.16 -3.64 -25.60
N PRO A 64 -6.54 -3.92 -26.86
CA PRO A 64 -6.33 -5.24 -27.46
C PRO A 64 -4.85 -5.50 -27.75
N ASN A 65 -4.04 -4.45 -27.82
CA ASN A 65 -2.61 -4.54 -28.02
C ASN A 65 -1.93 -4.40 -26.66
N PRO A 66 -1.08 -5.36 -26.26
CA PRO A 66 -0.30 -5.22 -25.04
C PRO A 66 0.57 -3.96 -25.12
N LEU A 67 0.94 -3.42 -23.96
CA LEU A 67 1.93 -2.34 -23.84
C LEU A 67 3.29 -2.99 -23.55
N PRO A 68 4.01 -3.55 -24.55
CA PRO A 68 5.10 -4.49 -24.30
C PRO A 68 6.30 -3.87 -23.57
N ALA A 69 6.46 -2.55 -23.64
CA ALA A 69 7.53 -1.83 -22.97
C ALA A 69 7.14 -1.34 -21.57
N LEU A 70 5.85 -1.35 -21.20
CA LEU A 70 5.40 -0.77 -19.94
C LEU A 70 5.84 -1.66 -18.78
N ARG A 71 6.71 -1.11 -17.93
CA ARG A 71 7.33 -1.77 -16.77
C ARG A 71 6.91 -1.13 -15.45
N SER A 72 6.56 0.15 -15.46
CA SER A 72 6.19 0.90 -14.25
C SER A 72 4.78 1.46 -14.37
N LEU A 73 3.93 1.15 -13.39
CA LEU A 73 2.59 1.72 -13.25
C LEU A 73 2.42 2.36 -11.87
N GLN A 74 2.04 3.63 -11.86
CA GLN A 74 1.66 4.37 -10.67
C GLN A 74 0.22 4.84 -10.80
N ILE A 75 -0.60 4.50 -9.80
CA ILE A 75 -1.98 4.98 -9.69
C ILE A 75 -2.11 5.73 -8.38
N ASP A 76 -2.18 7.06 -8.49
CA ASP A 76 -2.39 7.95 -7.35
C ASP A 76 -3.86 8.31 -7.20
N ASN A 77 -4.29 8.46 -5.95
CA ASN A 77 -5.63 8.86 -5.56
C ASN A 77 -6.70 7.89 -6.08
N TRP A 78 -6.42 6.59 -5.95
CA TRP A 78 -7.26 5.52 -6.44
C TRP A 78 -8.43 5.22 -5.48
N PHE A 79 -9.66 5.47 -5.93
CA PHE A 79 -10.86 4.99 -5.26
C PHE A 79 -11.15 3.58 -5.71
N ALA A 80 -10.47 2.61 -5.12
CA ALA A 80 -10.67 1.22 -5.49
C ALA A 80 -12.17 0.84 -5.39
N SER A 81 -12.66 0.04 -6.32
CA SER A 81 -14.06 -0.36 -6.42
C SER A 81 -14.12 -1.69 -7.17
N PRO A 82 -15.03 -2.62 -6.83
CA PRO A 82 -15.16 -3.86 -7.60
C PRO A 82 -15.56 -3.53 -9.05
N ASP A 83 -14.83 -4.05 -10.03
CA ASP A 83 -15.18 -3.95 -11.45
C ASP A 83 -14.63 -5.18 -12.20
N GLU A 84 -15.39 -5.70 -13.16
CA GLU A 84 -14.98 -6.85 -13.97
C GLU A 84 -13.74 -6.54 -14.82
N LEU A 85 -13.43 -5.26 -15.07
CA LEU A 85 -12.25 -4.85 -15.83
C LEU A 85 -10.95 -5.43 -15.23
N TYR A 86 -10.88 -5.58 -13.90
CA TYR A 86 -9.68 -6.11 -13.27
C TYR A 86 -9.51 -7.60 -13.55
N ALA A 87 -10.58 -8.34 -13.83
CA ALA A 87 -10.51 -9.75 -14.23
C ALA A 87 -10.27 -9.92 -15.75
N ALA A 88 -10.29 -8.84 -16.53
CA ALA A 88 -10.09 -8.91 -17.97
C ALA A 88 -8.63 -9.31 -18.30
N ALA A 89 -8.47 -10.23 -19.25
CA ALA A 89 -7.15 -10.75 -19.65
C ALA A 89 -6.13 -9.65 -20.02
N PRO A 90 -6.49 -8.56 -20.75
CA PRO A 90 -5.50 -7.53 -21.05
C PRO A 90 -4.99 -6.80 -19.81
N PHE A 91 -5.83 -6.58 -18.80
CA PHE A 91 -5.41 -5.99 -17.53
C PHE A 91 -4.49 -6.93 -16.75
N GLN A 92 -4.83 -8.22 -16.71
CA GLN A 92 -4.00 -9.26 -16.07
C GLN A 92 -2.61 -9.34 -16.72
N HIS A 93 -2.53 -9.32 -18.06
CA HIS A 93 -1.26 -9.28 -18.78
C HIS A 93 -0.46 -8.01 -18.52
N LEU A 94 -1.13 -6.85 -18.49
CA LEU A 94 -0.52 -5.57 -18.15
C LEU A 94 0.15 -5.64 -16.79
N VAL A 95 -0.58 -6.11 -15.77
CA VAL A 95 -0.06 -6.20 -14.41
C VAL A 95 1.09 -7.21 -14.31
N ALA A 96 0.98 -8.34 -15.01
CA ALA A 96 2.03 -9.37 -15.04
C ALA A 96 3.35 -8.92 -15.70
N SER A 97 3.32 -7.91 -16.57
CA SER A 97 4.54 -7.37 -17.19
C SER A 97 5.25 -6.31 -16.34
N LEU A 98 4.64 -5.84 -15.26
CA LEU A 98 5.20 -4.78 -14.43
C LEU A 98 6.39 -5.27 -13.61
N ARG A 99 7.36 -4.37 -13.44
CA ARG A 99 8.46 -4.44 -12.49
C ARG A 99 8.26 -3.48 -11.33
N ASP A 100 7.60 -2.35 -11.58
CA ASP A 100 7.32 -1.34 -10.58
C ASP A 100 5.83 -1.08 -10.50
N LEU A 101 5.26 -1.23 -9.31
CA LEU A 101 3.86 -0.96 -9.06
C LEU A 101 3.70 -0.05 -7.85
N ARG A 102 3.02 1.08 -8.05
CA ARG A 102 2.63 2.00 -6.99
C ARG A 102 1.13 2.21 -6.96
N LEU A 103 0.53 2.00 -5.79
CA LEU A 103 -0.90 2.15 -5.55
C LEU A 103 -1.11 3.08 -4.35
N ALA A 104 -1.73 4.24 -4.56
CA ALA A 104 -2.16 5.13 -3.47
C ALA A 104 -3.68 5.09 -3.36
N VAL A 105 -4.17 4.24 -2.45
CA VAL A 105 -5.61 3.98 -2.25
C VAL A 105 -6.23 5.06 -1.36
N GLN A 106 -7.38 5.55 -1.77
CA GLN A 106 -8.16 6.53 -1.03
C GLN A 106 -9.37 5.86 -0.38
N ASP A 107 -9.65 6.27 0.86
CA ASP A 107 -10.92 5.97 1.51
C ASP A 107 -12.05 6.76 0.84
N ALA A 108 -13.12 6.06 0.48
CA ALA A 108 -14.37 6.69 0.08
C ALA A 108 -15.12 7.08 1.36
N LYS A 109 -14.62 8.10 2.07
CA LYS A 109 -15.15 8.63 3.36
C LYS A 109 -16.59 9.13 3.34
N SER A 110 -17.34 8.87 2.28
CA SER A 110 -18.72 9.30 2.22
C SER A 110 -19.58 8.31 2.98
N ASP A 111 -20.11 8.77 4.11
CA ASP A 111 -21.14 8.10 4.93
C ASP A 111 -22.33 7.57 4.09
N MET A 112 -22.49 8.03 2.84
CA MET A 112 -23.51 7.59 1.89
C MET A 112 -23.13 6.33 1.09
N TYR A 113 -21.87 5.91 1.07
CA TYR A 113 -21.44 4.74 0.32
C TYR A 113 -20.96 3.66 1.27
N HIS A 114 -21.90 2.84 1.72
CA HIS A 114 -21.63 1.48 2.21
C HIS A 114 -21.08 0.59 1.09
N PHE A 115 -20.14 1.07 0.26
CA PHE A 115 -19.38 0.17 -0.59
C PHE A 115 -18.67 -0.81 0.34
N PRO A 116 -18.72 -2.13 0.08
CA PRO A 116 -17.98 -3.08 0.87
C PRO A 116 -16.49 -2.88 0.58
N ALA A 117 -15.87 -1.91 1.24
CA ALA A 117 -14.42 -1.73 1.28
C ALA A 117 -13.73 -3.06 1.62
N GLN A 118 -14.42 -3.91 2.38
CA GLN A 118 -14.03 -5.28 2.72
C GLN A 118 -13.84 -6.22 1.52
N GLU A 119 -14.54 -6.03 0.40
CA GLU A 119 -14.43 -6.89 -0.79
C GLU A 119 -13.33 -6.45 -1.74
N ILE A 120 -13.02 -5.15 -1.77
CA ILE A 120 -12.07 -4.57 -2.71
C ILE A 120 -10.65 -5.09 -2.46
N TRP A 121 -10.24 -5.17 -1.19
CA TRP A 121 -8.89 -5.60 -0.87
C TRP A 121 -8.60 -7.05 -1.23
N PRO A 122 -9.41 -8.04 -0.84
CA PRO A 122 -9.17 -9.41 -1.27
C PRO A 122 -9.41 -9.56 -2.79
N ASP A 123 -10.57 -9.16 -3.32
CA ASP A 123 -10.88 -9.45 -4.73
C ASP A 123 -10.06 -8.61 -5.72
N VAL A 124 -9.99 -7.30 -5.52
CA VAL A 124 -9.32 -6.41 -6.49
C VAL A 124 -7.83 -6.33 -6.23
N ILE A 125 -7.42 -5.94 -5.02
CA ILE A 125 -6.00 -5.68 -4.73
C ILE A 125 -5.22 -7.01 -4.70
N GLU A 126 -5.63 -7.96 -3.85
CA GLU A 126 -4.89 -9.21 -3.68
C GLU A 126 -4.97 -10.10 -4.92
N TRP A 127 -6.19 -10.49 -5.35
CA TRP A 127 -6.36 -11.51 -6.39
C TRP A 127 -6.16 -10.97 -7.81
N ARG A 128 -6.61 -9.75 -8.10
CA ARG A 128 -6.57 -9.22 -9.48
C ARG A 128 -5.40 -8.31 -9.77
N VAL A 129 -4.72 -7.77 -8.75
CA VAL A 129 -3.56 -6.88 -8.94
C VAL A 129 -2.26 -7.47 -8.41
N LEU A 130 -2.22 -8.01 -7.19
CA LEU A 130 -0.95 -8.50 -6.62
C LEU A 130 -0.59 -9.91 -7.11
N HIS A 131 -1.54 -10.84 -7.16
CA HIS A 131 -1.29 -12.21 -7.65
C HIS A 131 -0.69 -12.27 -9.08
N PRO A 132 -1.15 -11.48 -10.05
CA PRO A 132 -0.61 -11.52 -11.41
C PRO A 132 0.76 -10.85 -11.53
N ALA A 133 1.11 -9.95 -10.61
CA ALA A 133 2.30 -9.11 -10.66
C ALA A 133 3.59 -9.86 -10.24
N VAL A 134 3.80 -11.06 -10.79
CA VAL A 134 4.87 -11.99 -10.37
C VAL A 134 6.29 -11.48 -10.65
N ASN A 135 6.44 -10.49 -11.53
CA ASN A 135 7.73 -9.93 -11.97
C ASN A 135 8.14 -8.65 -11.22
N LEU A 136 7.43 -8.28 -10.15
CA LEU A 136 7.72 -7.05 -9.42
C LEU A 136 9.12 -7.06 -8.78
N GLU A 137 9.85 -5.98 -9.05
CA GLU A 137 11.09 -5.57 -8.41
C GLU A 137 10.83 -4.47 -7.36
N SER A 138 9.76 -3.68 -7.52
CA SER A 138 9.37 -2.60 -6.61
C SER A 138 7.85 -2.59 -6.38
N LEU A 139 7.44 -2.57 -5.12
CA LEU A 139 6.05 -2.43 -4.71
C LEU A 139 5.90 -1.26 -3.74
N SER A 140 5.00 -0.33 -4.07
CA SER A 140 4.58 0.74 -3.17
C SER A 140 3.08 0.72 -2.99
N MET A 141 2.64 0.65 -1.74
CA MET A 141 1.24 0.76 -1.37
C MET A 141 1.08 1.79 -0.28
N SER A 142 0.19 2.76 -0.50
CA SER A 142 -0.16 3.76 0.49
C SER A 142 -1.66 3.91 0.61
N CYS A 143 -2.09 4.28 1.80
CA CYS A 143 -3.46 4.63 2.09
C CYS A 143 -3.54 6.03 2.70
N ASN A 144 -4.56 6.81 2.34
CA ASN A 144 -4.85 8.07 3.04
C ASN A 144 -5.57 7.86 4.40
N PHE A 145 -5.77 6.60 4.78
CA PHE A 145 -6.42 6.12 6.00
C PHE A 145 -5.62 4.95 6.56
N LYS A 146 -5.91 4.56 7.81
CA LYS A 146 -5.27 3.39 8.43
C LYS A 146 -5.80 2.11 7.78
N CYS A 147 -4.96 1.48 6.97
CA CYS A 147 -5.27 0.27 6.21
C CYS A 147 -4.91 -1.00 6.98
N GLY A 148 -5.90 -1.69 7.58
CA GLY A 148 -5.73 -3.01 8.18
C GLY A 148 -7.01 -3.52 8.83
N SER A 149 -6.92 -4.59 9.63
CA SER A 149 -7.94 -5.36 10.42
C SER A 149 -9.34 -5.59 9.79
N LEU A 150 -9.99 -4.55 9.27
CA LEU A 150 -11.17 -4.57 8.42
C LEU A 150 -10.85 -4.89 6.95
N ILE A 151 -9.61 -4.62 6.55
CA ILE A 151 -9.07 -4.89 5.23
C ILE A 151 -8.59 -6.33 5.20
N ARG A 152 -9.35 -7.21 4.54
CA ARG A 152 -8.96 -8.61 4.33
C ARG A 152 -7.91 -8.73 3.23
N LEU A 153 -6.72 -8.23 3.47
CA LEU A 153 -5.58 -8.36 2.56
C LEU A 153 -4.63 -9.43 3.09
N ASP A 154 -4.59 -10.59 2.44
CA ASP A 154 -3.60 -11.62 2.77
C ASP A 154 -2.36 -11.44 1.90
N LEU A 155 -1.37 -10.67 2.38
CA LEU A 155 -0.06 -10.63 1.73
C LEU A 155 0.68 -11.96 1.84
N GLY A 156 0.23 -12.87 2.71
CA GLY A 156 0.75 -14.21 2.90
C GLY A 156 0.64 -15.09 1.65
N SER A 157 -0.37 -14.87 0.81
CA SER A 157 -0.67 -15.63 -0.40
C SER A 157 0.22 -15.28 -1.59
N VAL A 158 0.87 -14.12 -1.58
CA VAL A 158 1.72 -13.63 -2.68
C VAL A 158 3.22 -13.65 -2.35
N THR A 159 4.05 -13.89 -3.37
CA THR A 159 5.51 -13.84 -3.28
C THR A 159 6.07 -13.29 -4.59
N PHE A 160 7.05 -12.40 -4.48
CA PHE A 160 7.67 -11.68 -5.60
C PHE A 160 9.16 -12.02 -5.64
N PRO A 161 9.59 -12.99 -6.47
CA PRO A 161 10.96 -13.53 -6.44
C PRO A 161 12.07 -12.51 -6.70
N HIS A 162 11.73 -11.35 -7.27
CA HIS A 162 12.67 -10.31 -7.65
C HIS A 162 12.49 -9.02 -6.85
N LEU A 163 11.64 -9.01 -5.81
CA LEU A 163 11.34 -7.80 -5.06
C LEU A 163 12.57 -7.29 -4.32
N THR A 164 13.01 -6.09 -4.71
CA THR A 164 14.15 -5.39 -4.12
C THR A 164 13.75 -4.14 -3.35
N SER A 165 12.57 -3.57 -3.63
CA SER A 165 12.07 -2.35 -2.98
C SER A 165 10.62 -2.54 -2.53
N LEU A 166 10.35 -2.22 -1.27
CA LEU A 166 9.00 -2.24 -0.70
C LEU A 166 8.74 -0.96 0.10
N SER A 167 7.62 -0.31 -0.19
CA SER A 167 7.14 0.86 0.55
C SER A 167 5.69 0.64 0.97
N LEU A 168 5.43 0.67 2.28
CA LEU A 168 4.11 0.55 2.86
C LEU A 168 3.81 1.81 3.69
N SER A 169 2.68 2.45 3.39
CA SER A 169 2.25 3.66 4.12
C SER A 169 0.84 3.53 4.69
N ASN A 170 0.72 3.84 5.97
CA ASN A 170 -0.49 3.76 6.80
C ASN A 170 -1.10 2.35 6.93
N PHE A 171 -0.29 1.29 6.89
CA PHE A 171 -0.77 -0.07 7.14
C PHE A 171 -0.85 -0.38 8.64
N VAL A 172 -1.93 -1.03 9.06
CA VAL A 172 -2.12 -1.53 10.43
C VAL A 172 -1.86 -3.03 10.46
N TRP A 173 -0.88 -3.41 11.27
CA TRP A 173 -0.41 -4.78 11.41
C TRP A 173 -1.17 -5.42 12.57
N ASP A 174 -1.70 -6.63 12.35
CA ASP A 174 -2.53 -7.26 13.36
C ASP A 174 -1.72 -8.01 14.41
N ASP A 175 -2.14 -7.86 15.66
CA ASP A 175 -1.89 -8.83 16.72
C ASP A 175 -2.78 -10.06 16.43
N VAL A 176 -2.17 -11.02 15.71
CA VAL A 176 -2.66 -12.24 15.02
C VAL A 176 -3.81 -13.04 15.69
N ARG A 177 -4.23 -12.75 16.92
CA ARG A 177 -5.03 -13.70 17.73
C ARG A 177 -6.27 -13.15 18.41
N VAL A 178 -6.71 -11.92 18.14
CA VAL A 178 -7.64 -11.27 19.09
C VAL A 178 -9.03 -10.98 18.56
N HIS A 179 -9.25 -10.92 17.24
CA HIS A 179 -10.59 -10.71 16.71
C HIS A 179 -10.99 -11.84 15.75
N PRO A 180 -12.10 -12.57 16.00
CA PRO A 180 -12.56 -13.66 15.12
C PRO A 180 -12.98 -13.19 13.72
N ARG A 181 -13.02 -11.87 13.49
CA ARG A 181 -13.26 -11.24 12.18
C ARG A 181 -12.05 -10.48 11.62
N ALA A 182 -10.98 -10.28 12.40
CA ALA A 182 -9.77 -9.67 11.86
C ALA A 182 -9.06 -10.71 11.01
N VAL A 183 -8.82 -10.36 9.75
CA VAL A 183 -7.97 -11.15 8.87
C VAL A 183 -6.56 -10.65 9.08
N VAL A 184 -5.68 -11.58 9.45
CA VAL A 184 -4.29 -11.28 9.77
C VAL A 184 -3.60 -10.71 8.55
N LEU A 185 -3.29 -9.41 8.58
CA LEU A 185 -2.31 -8.87 7.66
C LEU A 185 -0.94 -9.46 8.02
N GLU A 186 -0.53 -10.52 7.31
CA GLU A 186 0.79 -11.15 7.43
C GLU A 186 1.90 -10.27 6.81
N ALA A 187 1.88 -8.95 7.06
CA ALA A 187 2.86 -7.99 6.53
C ALA A 187 4.28 -8.32 7.00
N GLU A 188 4.46 -8.65 8.28
CA GLU A 188 5.76 -9.04 8.83
C GLU A 188 6.30 -10.29 8.10
N GLY A 189 5.46 -11.32 7.97
CA GLY A 189 5.82 -12.56 7.26
C GLY A 189 6.13 -12.32 5.79
N PHE A 190 5.30 -11.53 5.11
CA PHE A 190 5.52 -11.11 3.73
C PHE A 190 6.87 -10.41 3.54
N ILE A 191 7.20 -9.42 4.38
CA ILE A 191 8.48 -8.70 4.31
C ILE A 191 9.66 -9.67 4.50
N VAL A 192 9.59 -10.50 5.53
CA VAL A 192 10.66 -11.46 5.89
C VAL A 192 10.92 -12.49 4.80
N ARG A 193 9.88 -12.98 4.10
CA ARG A 193 10.06 -13.92 2.97
C ARG A 193 10.95 -13.36 1.86
N HIS A 194 11.03 -12.04 1.73
CA HIS A 194 11.87 -11.37 0.74
C HIS A 194 13.24 -10.96 1.30
N GLY A 195 13.66 -11.45 2.47
CA GLY A 195 14.90 -11.02 3.14
C GLY A 195 16.21 -11.26 2.36
N LYS A 196 16.16 -12.12 1.33
CA LYS A 196 17.29 -12.40 0.41
C LYS A 196 17.31 -11.52 -0.84
N THR A 197 16.29 -10.71 -1.08
CA THR A 197 16.17 -9.88 -2.29
C THR A 197 15.90 -8.42 -1.95
N LEU A 198 15.22 -8.17 -0.84
CA LEU A 198 14.79 -6.84 -0.41
C LEU A 198 15.98 -6.00 0.05
N LYS A 199 16.28 -4.95 -0.73
CA LYS A 199 17.37 -4.01 -0.51
C LYS A 199 16.88 -2.70 0.12
N LYS A 200 15.64 -2.31 -0.18
CA LYS A 200 15.00 -1.10 0.34
C LYS A 200 13.68 -1.42 1.01
N LEU A 201 13.51 -0.95 2.24
CA LEU A 201 12.26 -1.03 2.99
C LEU A 201 11.87 0.35 3.50
N GLU A 202 10.63 0.74 3.22
CA GLU A 202 10.05 1.97 3.70
C GLU A 202 8.72 1.70 4.41
N LEU A 203 8.62 2.12 5.66
CA LEU A 203 7.43 1.98 6.50
C LEU A 203 7.03 3.35 7.03
N GLN A 204 5.97 3.93 6.47
CA GLN A 204 5.48 5.25 6.87
C GLN A 204 4.13 5.13 7.56
N GLY A 205 3.96 5.73 8.75
CA GLY A 205 2.69 5.74 9.46
C GLY A 205 2.10 4.35 9.76
N CYS A 206 2.90 3.29 9.66
CA CYS A 206 2.47 1.92 9.95
C CYS A 206 2.33 1.73 11.46
N THR A 207 1.31 0.97 11.88
CA THR A 207 0.96 0.82 13.30
C THR A 207 0.68 -0.65 13.62
N ILE A 208 0.77 -1.04 14.90
CA ILE A 208 0.33 -2.36 15.36
C ILE A 208 -1.00 -2.20 16.08
N CYS A 209 -1.98 -3.02 15.71
CA CYS A 209 -3.27 -3.05 16.37
C CYS A 209 -3.18 -3.79 17.70
N VAL A 210 -3.65 -3.17 18.78
CA VAL A 210 -3.68 -3.75 20.12
C VAL A 210 -5.14 -3.84 20.60
N PRO A 211 -5.55 -4.96 21.20
CA PRO A 211 -6.88 -5.05 21.81
C PRO A 211 -7.00 -4.09 23.00
N ARG A 212 -8.11 -3.37 23.11
CA ARG A 212 -8.34 -2.42 24.22
C ARG A 212 -8.28 -3.08 25.61
N ASN A 213 -8.59 -4.37 25.71
CA ASN A 213 -8.53 -5.13 26.96
C ASN A 213 -7.15 -5.72 27.26
N ARG A 214 -6.11 -5.41 26.47
CA ARG A 214 -4.74 -5.87 26.72
C ARG A 214 -3.80 -4.71 26.99
N PRO A 215 -3.07 -4.72 28.13
CA PRO A 215 -2.11 -3.67 28.47
C PRO A 215 -0.77 -3.79 27.72
N THR A 216 -0.57 -4.87 26.97
CA THR A 216 0.68 -5.23 26.28
C THR A 216 0.36 -5.83 24.91
N PRO A 217 1.05 -5.42 23.83
CA PRO A 217 0.93 -6.08 22.52
C PRO A 217 1.52 -7.51 22.59
N VAL A 218 0.94 -8.48 21.88
CA VAL A 218 1.56 -9.82 21.74
C VAL A 218 2.82 -9.73 20.88
N ARG A 219 2.76 -8.88 19.84
CA ARG A 219 3.89 -8.58 18.96
C ARG A 219 4.20 -7.10 19.06
N SER A 220 5.29 -6.74 19.72
CA SER A 220 5.78 -5.37 19.76
C SER A 220 6.61 -5.04 18.53
N TRP A 221 6.74 -3.76 18.22
CA TRP A 221 7.66 -3.28 17.19
C TRP A 221 9.11 -3.71 17.48
N ALA A 222 9.53 -3.76 18.74
CA ALA A 222 10.85 -4.28 19.11
C ALA A 222 11.09 -5.71 18.60
N ALA A 223 10.07 -6.57 18.70
CA ALA A 223 10.15 -7.94 18.23
C ALA A 223 10.21 -8.01 16.69
N VAL A 224 9.44 -7.16 16.01
CA VAL A 224 9.49 -6.99 14.54
C VAL A 224 10.88 -6.53 14.09
N TRP A 225 11.43 -5.48 14.71
CA TRP A 225 12.74 -4.92 14.34
C TRP A 225 13.88 -5.89 14.57
N LYS A 226 13.86 -6.65 15.67
CA LYS A 226 14.84 -7.71 15.92
C LYS A 226 14.79 -8.77 14.82
N ARG A 227 13.59 -9.24 14.47
CA ARG A 227 13.43 -10.21 13.37
C ARG A 227 13.91 -9.66 12.03
N PHE A 228 13.62 -8.39 11.73
CA PHE A 228 14.10 -7.75 10.51
C PHE A 228 15.63 -7.65 10.46
N ALA A 229 16.26 -7.38 11.61
CA ALA A 229 17.72 -7.35 11.69
C ALA A 229 18.33 -8.71 11.35
N ASP A 230 17.71 -9.78 11.85
CA ASP A 230 18.17 -11.16 11.67
C ASP A 230 17.89 -11.70 10.25
N GLU A 231 16.70 -11.42 9.69
CA GLU A 231 16.22 -12.09 8.48
C GLU A 231 16.34 -11.25 7.20
N LEU A 232 16.34 -9.92 7.26
CA LEU A 232 16.47 -9.05 6.07
C LEU A 232 17.95 -8.82 5.73
N THR A 233 18.66 -9.89 5.40
CA THR A 233 20.12 -9.92 5.23
C THR A 233 20.64 -8.98 4.14
N GLU A 234 19.87 -8.75 3.08
CA GLU A 234 20.24 -7.89 1.95
C GLU A 234 19.78 -6.42 2.10
N LEU A 235 19.12 -6.08 3.21
CA LEU A 235 18.57 -4.74 3.42
C LEU A 235 19.70 -3.71 3.64
N VAL A 236 19.77 -2.72 2.76
CA VAL A 236 20.79 -1.64 2.76
C VAL A 236 20.19 -0.24 2.87
N ASP A 237 18.88 -0.09 2.63
CA ASP A 237 18.13 1.15 2.77
C ASP A 237 16.87 0.94 3.60
N LEU A 238 16.71 1.74 4.66
CA LEU A 238 15.60 1.64 5.60
C LEU A 238 15.09 3.04 5.92
N VAL A 239 13.83 3.29 5.62
CA VAL A 239 13.10 4.51 5.97
C VAL A 239 11.94 4.13 6.87
N VAL A 240 11.87 4.74 8.05
CA VAL A 240 10.76 4.54 8.98
C VAL A 240 10.25 5.90 9.41
N GLY A 241 9.02 6.21 9.02
CA GLY A 241 8.33 7.43 9.41
C GLY A 241 7.21 7.10 10.38
N TYR A 242 7.21 7.71 11.56
CA TYR A 242 6.09 7.61 12.49
C TYR A 242 5.36 8.95 12.54
N SER A 243 4.03 8.92 12.63
CA SER A 243 3.34 9.98 13.35
C SER A 243 3.65 9.78 14.84
N PHE A 244 4.23 10.79 15.48
CA PHE A 244 4.82 10.75 16.83
C PHE A 244 4.05 9.99 17.92
N ASP A 245 2.73 9.83 17.77
CA ASP A 245 1.86 9.25 18.79
C ASP A 245 1.14 7.95 18.38
N GLN A 246 1.41 7.36 17.21
CA GLN A 246 0.58 6.25 16.69
C GLN A 246 1.37 5.01 16.29
N GLN A 247 2.34 4.55 17.08
CA GLN A 247 2.96 3.24 16.83
C GLN A 247 1.98 2.08 17.06
N TYR A 248 1.02 2.29 17.95
CA TYR A 248 -0.03 1.35 18.32
C TYR A 248 -1.39 2.02 18.23
N VAL A 249 -2.41 1.25 17.86
CA VAL A 249 -3.80 1.70 17.77
C VAL A 249 -4.71 0.68 18.44
N TYR A 250 -5.80 1.13 19.06
CA TYR A 250 -6.82 0.22 19.57
C TYR A 250 -7.80 -0.21 18.48
N LEU A 251 -8.12 -1.50 18.42
CA LEU A 251 -9.25 -1.99 17.63
C LEU A 251 -10.57 -1.67 18.36
N GLU A 252 -11.50 -1.03 17.67
CA GLU A 252 -12.89 -0.86 18.06
C GLU A 252 -13.80 -1.70 17.14
N GLU A 253 -15.07 -1.86 17.52
CA GLU A 253 -16.02 -2.73 16.80
C GLU A 253 -16.16 -2.39 15.30
N TYR A 254 -15.97 -1.11 14.95
CA TYR A 254 -16.18 -0.59 13.61
C TYR A 254 -14.94 0.10 13.01
N GLY A 255 -13.76 -0.05 13.62
CA GLY A 255 -12.56 0.62 13.12
C GLY A 255 -11.45 0.73 14.15
N PHE A 256 -10.61 1.74 13.98
CA PHE A 256 -9.53 2.05 14.91
C PHE A 256 -9.89 3.26 15.76
N SER A 257 -9.62 3.17 17.05
CA SER A 257 -9.76 4.33 17.93
C SER A 257 -8.79 5.43 17.50
N SER A 258 -9.27 6.68 17.47
CA SER A 258 -8.38 7.85 17.32
C SER A 258 -7.51 8.08 18.55
N ASP A 259 -7.86 7.45 19.67
CA ASP A 259 -7.10 7.52 20.90
C ASP A 259 -5.74 6.82 20.69
N SER A 260 -4.69 7.63 20.61
CA SER A 260 -3.33 7.11 20.66
C SER A 260 -3.12 6.35 21.96
N VAL A 261 -2.44 5.21 21.85
CA VAL A 261 -2.14 4.43 23.05
C VAL A 261 -0.95 5.04 23.77
N TYR A 262 -1.24 5.96 24.69
CA TYR A 262 -0.22 6.51 25.57
C TYR A 262 0.26 5.41 26.54
N SER A 263 1.53 5.02 26.40
CA SER A 263 2.26 4.14 27.34
C SER A 263 1.71 2.71 27.46
N LEU A 264 1.86 1.91 26.39
CA LEU A 264 1.73 0.45 26.48
C LEU A 264 2.96 -0.14 27.19
N ARG A 265 2.72 -1.03 28.16
CA ARG A 265 3.81 -1.83 28.73
C ARG A 265 4.41 -2.73 27.66
N GLY A 266 5.72 -2.98 27.73
CA GLY A 266 6.43 -3.85 26.79
C GLY A 266 6.83 -3.17 25.48
N THR A 267 6.68 -1.85 25.37
CA THR A 267 7.08 -1.03 24.21
C THR A 267 8.38 -0.25 24.47
N GLU A 268 8.95 -0.38 25.68
CA GLU A 268 10.16 0.32 26.11
C GLU A 268 11.37 -0.01 25.21
N GLU A 269 11.36 -1.19 24.59
CA GLU A 269 12.42 -1.71 23.72
C GLU A 269 12.25 -1.34 22.24
N ASP A 270 11.14 -0.73 21.83
CA ASP A 270 10.84 -0.47 20.41
C ASP A 270 11.87 0.49 19.78
N THR A 271 12.15 1.59 20.48
CA THR A 271 13.12 2.59 20.04
C THR A 271 14.57 2.05 20.04
N PRO A 272 15.07 1.40 21.12
CA PRO A 272 16.36 0.73 21.10
C PRO A 272 16.51 -0.29 19.96
N ALA A 273 15.50 -1.14 19.74
CA ALA A 273 15.53 -2.17 18.70
C ALA A 273 15.57 -1.56 17.29
N LEU A 274 14.80 -0.49 17.02
CA LEU A 274 14.87 0.22 15.73
C LEU A 274 16.27 0.81 15.50
N ARG A 275 16.87 1.46 16.51
CA ARG A 275 18.23 2.00 16.39
C ARG A 275 19.27 0.92 16.10
N ALA A 276 19.12 -0.25 16.71
CA ALA A 276 19.98 -1.40 16.43
C ALA A 276 19.84 -1.85 14.96
N LEU A 277 18.62 -2.02 14.46
CA LEU A 277 18.35 -2.35 13.05
C LEU A 277 18.95 -1.30 12.10
N VAL A 278 18.70 -0.01 12.35
CA VAL A 278 19.25 1.10 11.55
C VAL A 278 20.78 1.05 11.51
N THR A 279 21.42 0.70 12.63
CA THR A 279 22.89 0.56 12.70
C THR A 279 23.38 -0.59 11.83
N ILE A 280 22.70 -1.74 11.87
CA ILE A 280 23.00 -2.91 11.04
C ILE A 280 22.87 -2.59 9.55
N VAL A 281 21.75 -1.97 9.13
CA VAL A 281 21.49 -1.58 7.73
C VAL A 281 22.56 -0.60 7.23
N LYS A 282 22.92 0.40 8.03
CA LYS A 282 24.03 1.33 7.69
C LYS A 282 25.37 0.63 7.56
N GLY A 283 25.62 -0.40 8.39
CA GLY A 283 26.82 -1.23 8.30
C GLY A 283 26.91 -1.94 6.95
N ARG A 284 25.80 -2.52 6.48
CA ARG A 284 25.72 -3.20 5.17
C ARG A 284 25.92 -2.25 3.99
N ARG A 285 25.32 -1.06 4.04
CA ARG A 285 25.48 -0.03 2.99
C ARG A 285 26.93 0.39 2.76
N LYS A 286 27.77 0.46 3.80
CA LYS A 286 29.20 0.85 3.65
C LYS A 286 30.04 -0.16 2.86
N GLY A 287 29.59 -1.41 2.73
CA GLY A 287 30.20 -2.37 1.80
C GLY A 287 29.72 -2.22 0.36
N SER A 288 28.79 -1.30 0.09
CA SER A 288 28.19 -1.01 -1.21
C SER A 288 28.62 0.40 -1.63
N ASP A 289 29.26 0.59 -2.78
CA ASP A 289 29.81 1.89 -3.25
C ASP A 289 28.75 2.98 -3.61
N GLN A 290 27.70 3.21 -2.79
CA GLN A 290 26.63 4.18 -3.08
C GLN A 290 26.49 5.31 -2.01
N PRO A 291 26.33 6.59 -2.43
CA PRO A 291 26.27 7.76 -1.55
C PRO A 291 24.96 7.87 -0.76
N LEU A 292 25.01 8.58 0.39
CA LEU A 292 24.00 8.69 1.46
C LEU A 292 22.81 9.63 1.14
N MET A 293 21.59 9.19 1.44
CA MET A 293 20.47 10.04 1.85
C MET A 293 19.86 9.42 3.11
N MET A 294 19.61 10.25 4.13
CA MET A 294 19.00 9.82 5.38
C MET A 294 18.14 10.98 5.87
N GLU A 295 16.83 10.82 5.79
CA GLU A 295 15.88 11.68 6.47
C GLU A 295 15.22 10.87 7.58
N ILE A 296 15.61 11.16 8.82
CA ILE A 296 14.76 10.85 9.97
C ILE A 296 13.87 12.09 10.08
N SER A 297 12.73 12.06 9.41
CA SER A 297 11.71 13.10 9.55
C SER A 297 11.11 12.96 10.95
N GLY A 298 11.58 13.81 11.86
CA GLY A 298 10.89 14.10 13.11
C GLY A 298 9.96 15.31 12.95
#